data_AF-L9WUX5-F1
#
_entry.id   AF-L9WUX5-F1
#
_cell.length_a   1.000
_cell.length_b   1.000
_cell.length_c   1.000
_cell.angle_alpha   90.00
_cell.angle_beta   90.00
_cell.angle_gamma   90.00
#
_symmetry.space_group_name_H-M   'P 1'
#
loop_
_entity.id
_entity.type
_entity.pdbx_description
1 polymer ?
#
loop_
_entity_poly.entity_id
_entity_poly.type
_entity_poly.pdbx_seq_one_letter_code
_entity_poly.pdbx_strand_id
1 'polypeptide(L)'
;MHAASIEKLSPDAADENRRYESSAAAGRDDRGSRKRRLLDLVDTVTPGRSEGRRCRSDGSRRRRRDRTVFRPLSTRDRMRVTEGGIELEVPGEQTEGVEESVFYNPRQELNRDLTIATLRTFSEREERAETYLDAMTASGVRGIRAAADGWDVTCCDLESDAVDLARENLERNGLAAATRVEHRNVNALMHDEAFDVIDLDPYGSPMPFADAAFARCRDLVCVTATDTAPLCGAHFNSGIRSYSAVPQNTDYHAEMGVRTLLSALARSAARFDVGVDPIFTHATSHYVRTYLELDRKASAADAALERLGYLSHCEDCLYRETDRGLIVDPLESCPHCGGERILVAGPLWLDAYCDREFVASVRETMPDEFATAESARELCATLEGELDEPSHYDQHKLCKNWGLPANAMDDFLADLRAAGYEASPAHYGGTTFKTDASVGEIRAATEDALV
;
A
#
# COMPACT_ATOMS: atom_id res chain seq x y z
N MET A 1 37.26 16.72 42.30
CA MET A 1 37.98 15.92 43.32
C MET A 1 37.24 14.61 43.48
N HIS A 2 37.93 13.52 43.15
CA HIS A 2 37.66 12.08 43.35
C HIS A 2 36.29 11.51 42.91
N ALA A 3 36.17 10.61 41.92
CA ALA A 3 36.91 9.39 41.50
C ALA A 3 36.58 8.10 42.29
N ALA A 4 36.42 7.02 41.50
CA ALA A 4 36.28 5.60 41.83
C ALA A 4 34.88 5.15 42.33
N SER A 5 34.28 4.06 41.83
CA SER A 5 34.88 2.75 41.51
C SER A 5 34.09 1.99 40.43
N ILE A 6 34.81 1.45 39.43
CA ILE A 6 34.36 0.32 38.60
C ILE A 6 35.25 -0.86 38.97
N GLU A 7 34.66 -1.92 39.51
CA GLU A 7 35.34 -3.17 39.84
C GLU A 7 35.39 -4.13 38.63
N LYS A 8 36.63 -4.40 38.20
CA LYS A 8 37.22 -5.70 37.84
C LYS A 8 36.37 -6.71 37.04
N LEU A 9 36.63 -6.75 35.72
CA LEU A 9 36.47 -7.96 34.89
C LEU A 9 37.77 -8.78 34.88
N SER A 10 37.63 -10.11 34.90
CA SER A 10 38.68 -11.12 35.00
C SER A 10 39.47 -11.34 33.69
N PRO A 11 40.66 -12.00 33.73
CA PRO A 11 41.64 -11.99 32.63
C PRO A 11 41.43 -12.99 31.48
N ASP A 12 40.26 -13.62 31.34
CA ASP A 12 40.10 -14.75 30.39
C ASP A 12 39.48 -14.37 29.03
N ALA A 13 39.17 -13.09 28.78
CA ALA A 13 38.57 -12.62 27.52
C ALA A 13 39.59 -12.22 26.43
N ALA A 14 40.90 -12.31 26.71
CA ALA A 14 41.95 -11.86 25.79
C ALA A 14 42.53 -12.96 24.88
N ASP A 15 42.09 -14.21 25.04
CA ASP A 15 42.67 -15.38 24.34
C ASP A 15 41.74 -15.98 23.26
N GLU A 16 40.45 -15.61 23.23
CA GLU A 16 39.51 -16.03 22.17
C GLU A 16 39.61 -15.15 20.91
N ASN A 17 39.94 -13.86 21.06
CA ASN A 17 40.04 -12.94 19.92
C ASN A 17 41.29 -13.17 19.05
N ARG A 18 42.26 -13.95 19.55
CA ARG A 18 43.51 -14.28 18.83
C ARG A 18 43.40 -15.52 17.96
N ARG A 19 42.32 -16.30 18.06
CA ARG A 19 42.03 -17.47 17.21
C ARG A 19 41.21 -17.13 15.96
N TYR A 20 40.51 -15.99 15.96
CA TYR A 20 39.75 -15.53 14.79
C TYR A 20 40.66 -14.89 13.71
N GLU A 21 41.77 -14.27 14.11
CA GLU A 21 42.70 -13.61 13.18
C GLU A 21 43.68 -14.57 12.49
N SER A 22 43.87 -15.80 13.00
CA SER A 22 44.74 -16.81 12.36
C SER A 22 44.04 -17.69 11.32
N SER A 23 42.71 -17.69 11.25
CA SER A 23 41.94 -18.46 10.25
C SER A 23 41.64 -17.68 8.96
N ALA A 24 41.88 -16.37 8.95
CA ALA A 24 41.65 -15.50 7.78
C ALA A 24 42.86 -15.38 6.82
N ALA A 25 43.96 -16.09 7.10
CA ALA A 25 45.23 -15.98 6.36
C ALA A 25 45.59 -17.22 5.51
N ALA A 26 44.72 -18.23 5.40
CA ALA A 26 44.96 -19.43 4.59
C ALA A 26 43.81 -19.66 3.60
N GLY A 27 43.89 -19.02 2.44
CA GLY A 27 42.87 -19.15 1.39
C GLY A 27 42.98 -18.12 0.27
N ARG A 28 44.19 -17.87 -0.23
CA ARG A 28 44.39 -17.16 -1.50
C ARG A 28 45.14 -18.09 -2.43
N ASP A 29 44.40 -18.80 -3.28
CA ASP A 29 44.86 -19.02 -4.65
C ASP A 29 43.68 -19.29 -5.61
N ASP A 30 43.79 -18.62 -6.75
CA ASP A 30 43.16 -18.89 -8.05
C ASP A 30 41.63 -18.82 -8.23
N ARG A 31 41.15 -17.63 -8.62
CA ARG A 31 40.51 -17.44 -9.95
C ARG A 31 40.15 -15.97 -10.19
N GLY A 32 40.87 -15.36 -11.13
CA GLY A 32 40.59 -14.03 -11.64
C GLY A 32 39.45 -14.03 -12.65
N SER A 33 38.63 -12.98 -12.61
CA SER A 33 38.09 -12.23 -13.77
C SER A 33 36.84 -11.44 -13.34
N ARG A 34 36.92 -10.10 -13.47
CA ARG A 34 35.79 -9.15 -13.54
C ARG A 34 34.96 -8.87 -12.27
N LYS A 35 35.58 -8.21 -11.28
CA LYS A 35 34.90 -7.20 -10.43
C LYS A 35 35.81 -5.98 -10.23
N ARG A 36 35.69 -4.99 -11.12
CA ARG A 36 36.14 -3.60 -10.89
C ARG A 36 35.14 -2.67 -11.55
N ARG A 37 34.25 -2.12 -10.73
CA ARG A 37 33.61 -0.79 -10.86
C ARG A 37 32.52 -0.70 -9.80
N LEU A 38 32.92 -0.49 -8.54
CA LEU A 38 32.00 0.10 -7.54
C LEU A 38 32.71 0.62 -6.29
N LEU A 39 33.95 1.10 -6.39
CA LEU A 39 34.64 1.78 -5.29
C LEU A 39 35.63 2.77 -5.89
N ASP A 40 35.16 4.00 -6.12
CA ASP A 40 35.99 5.20 -6.32
C ASP A 40 35.03 6.41 -6.29
N LEU A 41 34.53 6.76 -5.10
CA LEU A 41 33.79 8.01 -4.89
C LEU A 41 33.78 8.44 -3.43
N VAL A 42 34.94 8.49 -2.80
CA VAL A 42 35.15 9.31 -1.60
C VAL A 42 36.58 9.86 -1.64
N ASP A 43 36.73 11.14 -1.31
CA ASP A 43 37.96 11.93 -1.13
C ASP A 43 38.59 12.59 -2.35
N THR A 44 38.22 13.86 -2.56
CA THR A 44 39.16 15.00 -2.41
C THR A 44 38.45 16.33 -2.66
N VAL A 45 38.24 17.11 -1.60
CA VAL A 45 37.87 18.53 -1.68
C VAL A 45 39.05 19.37 -1.18
N THR A 46 39.62 20.18 -2.08
CA THR A 46 40.47 21.32 -1.70
C THR A 46 40.17 22.51 -2.62
N PRO A 47 40.15 23.76 -2.12
CA PRO A 47 39.61 24.90 -2.85
C PRO A 47 40.70 25.63 -3.67
N GLY A 48 40.41 25.90 -4.95
CA GLY A 48 41.26 26.68 -5.85
C GLY A 48 40.48 27.81 -6.52
N ARG A 49 40.99 29.04 -6.39
CA ARG A 49 40.40 30.30 -6.87
C ARG A 49 40.48 30.47 -8.40
N SER A 50 39.41 31.05 -8.93
CA SER A 50 39.29 32.02 -10.04
C SER A 50 40.10 31.86 -11.32
N GLU A 51 39.40 31.75 -12.46
CA GLU A 51 39.59 32.67 -13.59
C GLU A 51 38.35 32.68 -14.50
N GLY A 52 37.91 33.88 -14.87
CA GLY A 52 36.64 34.11 -15.54
C GLY A 52 36.66 33.77 -17.03
N ARG A 53 35.55 33.19 -17.50
CA ARG A 53 35.11 33.31 -18.91
C ARG A 53 33.63 33.66 -18.93
N ARG A 54 33.35 34.83 -19.50
CA ARG A 54 32.01 35.32 -19.83
C ARG A 54 31.46 34.44 -20.96
N CYS A 55 30.41 33.67 -20.68
CA CYS A 55 29.54 33.13 -21.72
C CYS A 55 28.28 33.99 -21.82
N ARG A 56 27.96 34.32 -23.07
CA ARG A 56 26.92 35.25 -23.51
C ARG A 56 25.55 34.71 -23.13
N SER A 57 24.68 35.62 -22.69
CA SER A 57 23.27 35.39 -22.41
C SER A 57 22.54 35.03 -23.71
N ASP A 58 21.99 33.82 -23.77
CA ASP A 58 20.94 33.50 -24.74
C ASP A 58 19.64 33.23 -23.98
N GLY A 59 18.61 33.98 -24.36
CA GLY A 59 17.34 34.07 -23.65
C GLY A 59 16.50 32.82 -23.87
N SER A 60 16.42 31.96 -22.86
CA SER A 60 15.30 31.01 -22.73
C SER A 60 14.42 31.45 -21.56
N ARG A 61 13.18 31.83 -21.90
CA ARG A 61 12.13 32.18 -20.95
C ARG A 61 11.89 30.99 -20.02
N ARG A 62 12.38 31.06 -18.78
CA ARG A 62 11.90 30.21 -17.69
C ARG A 62 10.40 30.47 -17.54
N ARG A 63 9.56 29.52 -17.95
CA ARG A 63 8.16 29.47 -17.52
C ARG A 63 8.19 29.33 -16.00
N ARG A 64 7.90 30.43 -15.30
CA ARG A 64 7.44 30.35 -13.91
C ARG A 64 6.24 29.41 -13.93
N ARG A 65 6.27 28.34 -13.14
CA ARG A 65 5.03 27.64 -12.76
C ARG A 65 4.18 28.72 -12.10
N ASP A 66 3.06 29.06 -12.73
CA ASP A 66 2.07 29.92 -12.09
C ASP A 66 1.69 29.24 -10.78
N ARG A 67 1.89 29.98 -9.69
CA ARG A 67 1.17 29.68 -8.45
C ARG A 67 -0.30 29.82 -8.81
N THR A 68 -1.06 28.74 -8.70
CA THR A 68 -2.51 28.75 -8.74
C THR A 68 -2.98 29.83 -7.77
N VAL A 69 -3.46 30.94 -8.30
CA VAL A 69 -4.01 32.02 -7.50
C VAL A 69 -5.37 31.53 -7.03
N PHE A 70 -5.42 31.11 -5.77
CA PHE A 70 -6.64 30.74 -5.06
C PHE A 70 -7.65 31.88 -5.17
N ARG A 71 -8.82 31.59 -5.74
CA ARG A 71 -9.96 32.50 -5.73
C ARG A 71 -10.85 32.05 -4.58
N PRO A 72 -11.22 32.93 -3.62
CA PRO A 72 -12.10 32.54 -2.53
C PRO A 72 -13.40 32.00 -3.12
N LEU A 73 -13.86 30.86 -2.60
CA LEU A 73 -15.05 30.17 -3.05
C LEU A 73 -16.25 31.13 -2.96
N SER A 74 -16.81 31.45 -4.12
CA SER A 74 -18.07 32.18 -4.20
C SER A 74 -19.18 31.22 -3.75
N THR A 75 -20.01 31.62 -2.79
CA THR A 75 -21.19 30.88 -2.30
C THR A 75 -22.23 30.52 -3.38
N ARG A 76 -22.01 30.89 -4.65
CA ARG A 76 -22.92 30.66 -5.76
C ARG A 76 -22.71 29.36 -6.54
N ASP A 77 -21.61 28.64 -6.29
CA ASP A 77 -21.28 27.38 -7.00
C ASP A 77 -21.09 26.24 -5.98
N ARG A 78 -22.15 25.89 -5.24
CA ARG A 78 -22.16 24.70 -4.38
C ARG A 78 -23.32 23.79 -4.80
N MET A 79 -23.09 22.49 -4.79
CA MET A 79 -24.08 21.47 -5.14
C MET A 79 -24.38 20.57 -3.95
N ARG A 80 -25.63 20.07 -3.89
CA ARG A 80 -26.06 19.10 -2.89
C ARG A 80 -25.87 17.69 -3.43
N VAL A 81 -25.37 16.81 -2.57
CA VAL A 81 -25.15 15.40 -2.87
C VAL A 81 -25.62 14.57 -1.69
N THR A 82 -26.25 13.44 -1.99
CA THR A 82 -26.64 12.43 -1.00
C THR A 82 -25.70 11.24 -1.14
N GLU A 83 -25.13 10.76 -0.05
CA GLU A 83 -24.31 9.53 -0.04
C GLU A 83 -24.55 8.77 1.25
N GLY A 84 -24.83 7.46 1.19
CA GLY A 84 -24.97 6.63 2.39
C GLY A 84 -25.99 7.13 3.42
N GLY A 85 -27.05 7.82 2.97
CA GLY A 85 -28.10 8.38 3.82
C GLY A 85 -27.81 9.76 4.43
N ILE A 86 -26.64 10.36 4.15
CA ILE A 86 -26.28 11.71 4.61
C ILE A 86 -26.38 12.75 3.48
N GLU A 87 -26.64 13.99 3.86
CA GLU A 87 -26.77 15.13 2.93
C GLU A 87 -25.55 16.05 3.02
N LEU A 88 -24.83 16.21 1.91
CA LEU A 88 -23.63 17.02 1.80
C LEU A 88 -23.85 18.21 0.87
N GLU A 89 -23.06 19.25 1.09
CA GLU A 89 -22.89 20.35 0.16
C GLU A 89 -21.41 20.41 -0.15
N VAL A 90 -21.10 20.47 -1.44
CA VAL A 90 -19.74 20.41 -1.95
C VAL A 90 -19.55 21.47 -3.02
N PRO A 91 -18.32 21.96 -3.26
CA PRO A 91 -18.05 22.91 -4.34
C PRO A 91 -18.53 22.36 -5.69
N GLY A 92 -19.31 23.16 -6.40
CA GLY A 92 -20.00 22.79 -7.63
C GLY A 92 -19.27 23.24 -8.88
N GLU A 93 -18.28 22.48 -9.32
CA GLU A 93 -17.89 22.34 -10.74
C GLU A 93 -17.23 20.97 -10.89
N GLN A 94 -18.03 19.96 -11.27
CA GLN A 94 -17.51 18.68 -11.78
C GLN A 94 -17.59 18.72 -13.31
N THR A 95 -16.69 19.44 -13.96
CA THR A 95 -16.54 19.36 -15.42
C THR A 95 -15.48 18.33 -15.78
N GLU A 96 -15.73 17.53 -16.82
CA GLU A 96 -14.73 16.64 -17.42
C GLU A 96 -13.47 17.45 -17.76
N GLY A 97 -12.41 17.24 -16.98
CA GLY A 97 -11.11 17.88 -17.18
C GLY A 97 -10.68 18.90 -16.11
N VAL A 98 -11.49 19.16 -15.08
CA VAL A 98 -11.01 19.80 -13.84
C VAL A 98 -10.54 18.69 -12.91
N GLU A 99 -9.31 18.79 -12.42
CA GLU A 99 -8.77 17.93 -11.36
C GLU A 99 -9.83 17.76 -10.27
N GLU A 100 -10.08 16.51 -9.88
CA GLU A 100 -11.01 16.09 -8.83
C GLU A 100 -11.15 17.18 -7.77
N SER A 101 -12.36 17.70 -7.55
CA SER A 101 -12.53 18.73 -6.53
C SER A 101 -11.98 18.19 -5.21
N VAL A 102 -10.95 18.86 -4.67
CA VAL A 102 -10.14 18.43 -3.51
C VAL A 102 -11.00 18.10 -2.28
N PHE A 103 -12.27 18.52 -2.29
CA PHE A 103 -13.20 18.36 -1.18
C PHE A 103 -14.10 17.12 -1.28
N TYR A 104 -14.40 16.61 -2.48
CA TYR A 104 -15.32 15.48 -2.67
C TYR A 104 -15.11 14.79 -4.02
N ASN A 105 -15.02 13.45 -4.01
CA ASN A 105 -14.96 12.64 -5.22
C ASN A 105 -16.06 11.55 -5.19
N PRO A 106 -17.07 11.60 -6.08
CA PRO A 106 -18.14 10.59 -6.12
C PRO A 106 -17.62 9.19 -6.52
N ARG A 107 -16.48 9.09 -7.22
CA ARG A 107 -15.88 7.78 -7.56
C ARG A 107 -15.36 7.01 -6.34
N GLN A 108 -15.24 7.67 -5.20
CA GLN A 108 -14.81 7.08 -3.93
C GLN A 108 -16.00 6.63 -3.06
N GLU A 109 -17.24 6.68 -3.56
CA GLU A 109 -18.42 6.22 -2.82
C GLU A 109 -18.30 4.75 -2.41
N LEU A 110 -17.85 3.87 -3.32
CA LEU A 110 -17.60 2.45 -3.00
C LEU A 110 -16.57 2.27 -1.87
N ASN A 111 -15.48 3.07 -1.87
CA ASN A 111 -14.48 3.03 -0.81
C ASN A 111 -15.10 3.39 0.55
N ARG A 112 -15.94 4.43 0.58
CA ARG A 112 -16.61 4.91 1.79
C ARG A 112 -17.71 3.95 2.26
N ASP A 113 -18.48 3.36 1.34
CA ASP A 113 -19.48 2.31 1.64
C ASP A 113 -18.81 1.09 2.29
N LEU A 114 -17.73 0.60 1.69
CA LEU A 114 -16.91 -0.49 2.25
C LEU A 114 -16.30 -0.11 3.61
N THR A 115 -15.89 1.15 3.79
CA THR A 115 -15.38 1.62 5.08
C THR A 115 -16.45 1.52 6.16
N ILE A 116 -17.68 2.00 5.92
CA ILE A 116 -18.75 1.91 6.92
C ILE A 116 -19.10 0.45 7.25
N ALA A 117 -19.23 -0.42 6.24
CA ALA A 117 -19.47 -1.83 6.49
C ALA A 117 -18.33 -2.51 7.26
N THR A 118 -17.08 -2.11 6.97
CA THR A 118 -15.89 -2.56 7.71
C THR A 118 -15.92 -2.10 9.15
N LEU A 119 -16.26 -0.82 9.41
CA LEU A 119 -16.35 -0.29 10.76
C LEU A 119 -17.43 -0.99 11.59
N ARG A 120 -18.62 -1.24 11.01
CA ARG A 120 -19.68 -2.02 11.67
C ARG A 120 -19.23 -3.43 12.03
N THR A 121 -18.56 -4.10 11.11
CA THR A 121 -18.03 -5.46 11.34
C THR A 121 -16.91 -5.45 12.39
N PHE A 122 -16.08 -4.41 12.37
CA PHE A 122 -14.96 -4.26 13.29
C PHE A 122 -15.41 -3.93 14.72
N SER A 123 -16.45 -3.13 14.90
CA SER A 123 -16.98 -2.82 16.25
C SER A 123 -17.60 -4.04 16.95
N GLU A 124 -18.06 -5.04 16.19
CA GLU A 124 -18.47 -6.35 16.73
C GLU A 124 -17.26 -7.23 17.10
N ARG A 125 -16.16 -7.14 16.34
CA ARG A 125 -14.90 -7.87 16.59
C ARG A 125 -14.12 -7.30 17.76
N GLU A 126 -14.09 -5.97 17.89
CA GLU A 126 -13.41 -5.23 18.95
C GLU A 126 -14.36 -4.21 19.59
N GLU A 127 -15.15 -4.68 20.57
CA GLU A 127 -16.19 -3.89 21.26
C GLU A 127 -15.65 -2.65 21.99
N ARG A 128 -14.33 -2.56 22.23
CA ARG A 128 -13.70 -1.42 22.91
C ARG A 128 -13.32 -0.29 21.96
N ALA A 129 -13.38 -0.50 20.64
CA ALA A 129 -13.07 0.53 19.67
C ALA A 129 -14.26 1.51 19.56
N GLU A 130 -14.07 2.73 20.04
CA GLU A 130 -15.12 3.76 20.08
C GLU A 130 -14.75 5.00 19.28
N THR A 131 -13.46 5.34 19.24
CA THR A 131 -12.96 6.58 18.64
C THR A 131 -12.45 6.39 17.21
N TYR A 132 -12.82 7.31 16.33
CA TYR A 132 -12.47 7.29 14.91
C TYR A 132 -11.89 8.63 14.45
N LEU A 133 -10.70 8.60 13.85
CA LEU A 133 -10.08 9.77 13.24
C LEU A 133 -10.22 9.74 11.72
N ASP A 134 -10.93 10.72 11.18
CA ASP A 134 -10.89 11.09 9.76
C ASP A 134 -9.73 12.07 9.52
N ALA A 135 -8.58 11.55 9.08
CA ALA A 135 -7.31 12.26 9.12
C ALA A 135 -7.15 13.35 8.05
N MET A 136 -7.90 13.27 6.95
CA MET A 136 -7.92 14.23 5.83
C MET A 136 -9.36 14.48 5.40
N THR A 137 -10.12 15.11 6.28
CA THR A 137 -11.58 15.07 6.26
C THR A 137 -12.21 15.77 5.06
N ALA A 138 -11.56 16.79 4.47
CA ALA A 138 -12.03 17.48 3.28
C ALA A 138 -13.47 18.02 3.43
N SER A 139 -14.46 17.47 2.73
CA SER A 139 -15.88 17.84 2.92
C SER A 139 -16.52 17.30 4.19
N GLY A 140 -15.84 16.43 4.92
CA GLY A 140 -16.37 15.72 6.09
C GLY A 140 -17.06 14.40 5.77
N VAL A 141 -17.22 14.03 4.49
CA VAL A 141 -18.08 12.88 4.10
C VAL A 141 -17.78 11.60 4.88
N ARG A 142 -16.49 11.26 5.06
CA ARG A 142 -16.07 10.04 5.73
C ARG A 142 -16.37 10.11 7.23
N GLY A 143 -15.93 11.17 7.91
CA GLY A 143 -16.23 11.39 9.32
C GLY A 143 -17.73 11.51 9.63
N ILE A 144 -18.51 12.18 8.79
CA ILE A 144 -19.97 12.32 8.97
C ILE A 144 -20.65 10.95 8.87
N ARG A 145 -20.26 10.12 7.90
CA ARG A 145 -20.82 8.77 7.76
C ARG A 145 -20.46 7.88 8.94
N ALA A 146 -19.22 7.94 9.44
CA ALA A 146 -18.82 7.22 10.64
C ALA A 146 -19.57 7.71 11.89
N ALA A 147 -19.77 9.02 12.04
CA ALA A 147 -20.52 9.61 13.16
C ALA A 147 -22.01 9.23 13.11
N ALA A 148 -22.61 9.21 11.92
CA ALA A 148 -23.97 8.71 11.71
C ALA A 148 -24.12 7.23 12.09
N ASP A 149 -23.02 6.48 12.03
CA ASP A 149 -22.93 5.07 12.41
C ASP A 149 -22.61 4.85 13.90
N GLY A 150 -22.46 5.92 14.68
CA GLY A 150 -22.31 5.88 16.14
C GLY A 150 -20.89 5.99 16.67
N TRP A 151 -19.89 6.22 15.82
CA TRP A 151 -18.50 6.42 16.26
C TRP A 151 -18.28 7.80 16.92
N ASP A 152 -17.38 7.87 17.90
CA ASP A 152 -16.87 9.15 18.41
C ASP A 152 -15.82 9.70 17.45
N VAL A 153 -16.25 10.63 16.59
CA VAL A 153 -15.46 11.08 15.44
C VAL A 153 -14.70 12.36 15.74
N THR A 154 -13.41 12.34 15.36
CA THR A 154 -12.62 13.55 15.12
C THR A 154 -12.32 13.68 13.63
N CYS A 155 -12.74 14.79 13.04
CA CYS A 155 -12.38 15.21 11.69
C CYS A 155 -11.18 16.17 11.75
N CYS A 156 -10.15 15.96 10.94
CA CYS A 156 -8.99 16.85 10.88
C CYS A 156 -8.71 17.31 9.44
N ASP A 157 -8.42 18.60 9.27
CA ASP A 157 -7.87 19.12 8.02
C ASP A 157 -6.87 20.26 8.25
N LEU A 158 -6.01 20.48 7.26
CA LEU A 158 -5.05 21.59 7.21
C LEU A 158 -5.63 22.85 6.58
N GLU A 159 -6.63 22.71 5.72
CA GLU A 159 -7.22 23.83 4.99
C GLU A 159 -8.46 24.37 5.72
N SER A 160 -8.47 25.66 6.05
CA SER A 160 -9.60 26.29 6.77
C SER A 160 -10.94 26.11 6.05
N ASP A 161 -10.92 26.17 4.71
CA ASP A 161 -12.12 26.03 3.89
C ASP A 161 -12.70 24.60 3.99
N ALA A 162 -11.85 23.57 4.14
CA ALA A 162 -12.27 22.19 4.37
C ALA A 162 -12.91 22.04 5.75
N VAL A 163 -12.26 22.60 6.78
CA VAL A 163 -12.75 22.59 8.16
C VAL A 163 -14.13 23.25 8.27
N ASP A 164 -14.30 24.42 7.65
CA ASP A 164 -15.57 25.14 7.66
C ASP A 164 -16.66 24.35 6.90
N LEU A 165 -16.31 23.76 5.75
CA LEU A 165 -17.22 22.91 4.98
C LEU A 165 -17.65 21.66 5.76
N ALA A 166 -16.71 20.98 6.43
CA ALA A 166 -17.00 19.81 7.26
C ALA A 166 -17.94 20.15 8.42
N ARG A 167 -17.74 21.31 9.09
CA ARG A 167 -18.65 21.81 10.13
C ARG A 167 -20.05 22.07 9.60
N GLU A 168 -20.17 22.77 8.47
CA GLU A 168 -21.48 23.04 7.85
C GLU A 168 -22.20 21.74 7.44
N ASN A 169 -21.48 20.76 6.93
CA ASN A 169 -22.03 19.45 6.57
C ASN A 169 -22.42 18.63 7.82
N LEU A 170 -21.65 18.69 8.90
CA LEU A 170 -22.02 18.08 10.19
C LEU A 170 -23.28 18.72 10.78
N GLU A 171 -23.39 20.04 10.75
CA GLU A 171 -24.58 20.77 11.20
C GLU A 171 -25.81 20.35 10.40
N ARG A 172 -25.67 20.21 9.09
CA ARG A 172 -26.77 19.78 8.21
C ARG A 172 -27.32 18.40 8.56
N ASN A 173 -26.45 17.50 9.00
CA ASN A 173 -26.83 16.14 9.39
C ASN A 173 -27.14 16.03 10.90
N GLY A 174 -27.16 17.14 11.64
CA GLY A 174 -27.46 17.14 13.08
C GLY A 174 -26.37 16.52 13.96
N LEU A 175 -25.14 16.39 13.44
CA LEU A 175 -24.01 15.69 14.08
C LEU A 175 -22.94 16.63 14.65
N ALA A 176 -23.07 17.95 14.44
CA ALA A 176 -22.06 18.93 14.88
C ALA A 176 -21.78 18.92 16.40
N ALA A 177 -22.73 18.51 17.24
CA ALA A 177 -22.51 18.42 18.69
C ALA A 177 -21.79 17.13 19.12
N ALA A 178 -21.81 16.10 18.27
CA ALA A 178 -21.25 14.78 18.56
C ALA A 178 -19.89 14.54 17.86
N THR A 179 -19.43 15.48 17.03
CA THR A 179 -18.20 15.34 16.24
C THR A 179 -17.28 16.52 16.44
N ARG A 180 -16.00 16.23 16.67
CA ARG A 180 -14.94 17.24 16.79
C ARG A 180 -14.35 17.55 15.43
N VAL A 181 -14.15 18.84 15.10
CA VAL A 181 -13.48 19.25 13.85
C VAL A 181 -12.26 20.13 14.16
N GLU A 182 -11.08 19.63 13.82
CA GLU A 182 -9.78 20.23 14.07
C GLU A 182 -9.19 20.87 12.80
N HIS A 183 -8.77 22.13 12.92
CA HIS A 183 -7.96 22.81 11.92
C HIS A 183 -6.49 22.70 12.31
N ARG A 184 -5.86 21.59 11.92
CA ARG A 184 -4.54 21.20 12.43
C ARG A 184 -3.79 20.32 11.46
N ASN A 185 -2.47 20.30 11.59
CA ASN A 185 -1.66 19.24 11.00
C ASN A 185 -1.97 17.90 11.68
N VAL A 186 -2.44 16.92 10.91
CA VAL A 186 -2.87 15.64 11.46
C VAL A 186 -1.75 14.81 12.08
N ASN A 187 -0.50 14.90 11.59
CA ASN A 187 0.63 14.23 12.26
C ASN A 187 0.84 14.76 13.67
N ALA A 188 0.66 16.07 13.89
CA ALA A 188 0.74 16.65 15.22
C ALA A 188 -0.43 16.18 16.11
N LEU A 189 -1.64 16.10 15.56
CA LEU A 189 -2.80 15.57 16.28
C LEU A 189 -2.59 14.10 16.68
N MET A 190 -2.16 13.27 15.74
CA MET A 190 -1.88 11.85 15.99
C MET A 190 -0.76 11.64 17.00
N HIS A 191 0.23 12.52 17.11
CA HIS A 191 1.26 12.43 18.16
C HIS A 191 0.79 12.90 19.54
N ASP A 192 -0.20 13.78 19.61
CA ASP A 192 -0.72 14.31 20.89
C ASP A 192 -1.78 13.41 21.49
N GLU A 193 -2.62 12.80 20.67
CA GLU A 193 -3.81 12.04 21.08
C GLU A 193 -3.70 10.58 20.61
N ALA A 194 -4.61 9.72 21.04
CA ALA A 194 -4.68 8.33 20.60
C ALA A 194 -6.10 8.05 20.14
N PHE A 195 -6.23 7.23 19.11
CA PHE A 195 -7.51 6.85 18.52
C PHE A 195 -7.55 5.34 18.36
N ASP A 196 -8.74 4.75 18.50
CA ASP A 196 -8.94 3.32 18.33
C ASP A 196 -8.83 2.97 16.83
N VAL A 197 -9.47 3.79 15.99
CA VAL A 197 -9.39 3.70 14.53
C VAL A 197 -8.82 4.99 13.91
N ILE A 198 -7.85 4.86 13.01
CA ILE A 198 -7.32 5.99 12.21
C ILE A 198 -7.52 5.69 10.72
N ASP A 199 -8.18 6.60 10.00
CA ASP A 199 -8.37 6.50 8.56
C ASP A 199 -7.53 7.55 7.80
N LEU A 200 -6.54 7.05 7.05
CA LEU A 200 -5.66 7.82 6.19
C LEU A 200 -6.16 7.76 4.73
N ASP A 201 -6.74 8.85 4.24
CA ASP A 201 -7.23 8.97 2.85
C ASP A 201 -6.65 10.18 2.11
N PRO A 202 -5.31 10.26 1.93
CA PRO A 202 -4.69 11.41 1.29
C PRO A 202 -4.73 11.35 -0.24
N TYR A 203 -4.52 12.50 -0.87
CA TYR A 203 -4.15 12.58 -2.28
C TYR A 203 -2.71 12.09 -2.49
N GLY A 204 -2.56 11.00 -3.25
CA GLY A 204 -1.31 10.33 -3.54
C GLY A 204 -0.92 9.30 -2.48
N SER A 205 0.28 9.47 -1.90
CA SER A 205 0.90 8.49 -1.02
C SER A 205 0.51 8.71 0.46
N PRO A 206 0.19 7.64 1.22
CA PRO A 206 -0.08 7.72 2.64
C PRO A 206 1.17 7.73 3.53
N MET A 207 2.34 7.43 2.96
CA MET A 207 3.58 7.25 3.73
C MET A 207 4.01 8.47 4.57
N PRO A 208 3.73 9.73 4.21
CA PRO A 208 4.02 10.88 5.07
C PRO A 208 3.26 10.91 6.41
N PHE A 209 2.23 10.08 6.57
CA PHE A 209 1.35 10.03 7.74
C PHE A 209 1.42 8.69 8.49
N ALA A 210 1.92 7.63 7.83
CA ALA A 210 1.96 6.26 8.34
C ALA A 210 2.63 6.14 9.73
N ASP A 211 3.83 6.71 9.89
CA ASP A 211 4.57 6.63 11.15
C ASP A 211 3.80 7.24 12.33
N ALA A 212 3.14 8.39 12.11
CA ALA A 212 2.34 9.04 13.15
C ALA A 212 1.09 8.23 13.50
N ALA A 213 0.45 7.59 12.50
CA ALA A 213 -0.69 6.71 12.73
C ALA A 213 -0.29 5.49 13.57
N PHE A 214 0.75 4.73 13.18
CA PHE A 214 1.15 3.52 13.92
C PHE A 214 1.71 3.82 15.32
N ALA A 215 2.27 5.00 15.53
CA ALA A 215 2.74 5.41 16.84
C ALA A 215 1.60 5.47 17.88
N ARG A 216 0.37 5.78 17.47
CA ARG A 216 -0.71 6.18 18.41
C ARG A 216 -2.09 5.59 18.15
N CYS A 217 -2.31 4.93 17.01
CA CYS A 217 -3.49 4.09 16.79
C CYS A 217 -3.45 2.86 17.70
N ARG A 218 -4.61 2.46 18.24
CA ARG A 218 -4.71 1.31 19.14
C ARG A 218 -5.07 0.03 18.40
N ASP A 219 -6.10 0.05 17.55
CA ASP A 219 -6.76 -1.17 17.09
C ASP A 219 -6.77 -1.31 15.55
N LEU A 220 -7.15 -0.27 14.79
CA LEU A 220 -7.29 -0.36 13.32
C LEU A 220 -6.74 0.86 12.58
N VAL A 221 -5.88 0.63 11.58
CA VAL A 221 -5.48 1.66 10.62
C VAL A 221 -6.06 1.37 9.25
N CYS A 222 -6.91 2.27 8.77
CA CYS A 222 -7.44 2.25 7.41
C CYS A 222 -6.55 3.13 6.53
N VAL A 223 -6.13 2.63 5.37
CA VAL A 223 -5.24 3.39 4.47
C VAL A 223 -5.72 3.30 3.04
N THR A 224 -5.91 4.45 2.41
CA THR A 224 -6.04 4.58 0.95
C THR A 224 -4.73 5.11 0.36
N ALA A 225 -4.29 4.52 -0.74
CA ALA A 225 -3.24 5.07 -1.59
C ALA A 225 -3.77 5.26 -3.01
N THR A 226 -3.68 6.49 -3.52
CA THR A 226 -4.15 6.85 -4.88
C THR A 226 -2.99 7.03 -5.87
N ASP A 227 -1.73 7.01 -5.40
CA ASP A 227 -0.53 7.02 -6.25
C ASP A 227 -0.14 5.61 -6.75
N THR A 228 -1.05 5.00 -7.51
CA THR A 228 -0.86 3.65 -8.07
C THR A 228 0.39 3.52 -8.96
N ALA A 229 0.77 4.57 -9.71
CA ALA A 229 1.92 4.53 -10.60
C ALA A 229 3.28 4.36 -9.88
N PRO A 230 3.58 5.07 -8.76
CA PRO A 230 4.70 4.72 -7.89
C PRO A 230 4.62 3.32 -7.30
N LEU A 231 3.45 2.92 -6.78
CA LEU A 231 3.23 1.63 -6.12
C LEU A 231 3.52 0.43 -7.04
N CYS A 232 3.16 0.53 -8.31
CA CYS A 232 3.33 -0.56 -9.28
C CYS A 232 4.62 -0.50 -10.10
N GLY A 233 5.49 0.49 -9.84
CA GLY A 233 6.78 0.61 -10.53
C GLY A 233 6.76 1.39 -11.86
N ALA A 234 5.59 1.86 -12.34
CA ALA A 234 5.51 2.74 -13.50
C ALA A 234 6.29 4.04 -13.28
N HIS A 235 6.23 4.60 -12.07
CA HIS A 235 7.09 5.69 -11.62
C HIS A 235 8.18 5.18 -10.66
N PHE A 236 9.04 4.28 -11.15
CA PHE A 236 10.03 3.50 -10.40
C PHE A 236 10.78 4.26 -9.29
N ASN A 237 11.49 5.34 -9.63
CA ASN A 237 12.26 6.11 -8.64
C ASN A 237 11.38 6.77 -7.57
N SER A 238 10.13 7.10 -7.91
CA SER A 238 9.17 7.61 -6.93
C SER A 238 8.72 6.49 -6.00
N GLY A 239 8.41 5.31 -6.55
CA GLY A 239 8.07 4.11 -5.79
C GLY A 239 9.15 3.76 -4.76
N ILE A 240 10.42 3.73 -5.19
CA ILE A 240 11.57 3.48 -4.30
C ILE A 240 11.63 4.50 -3.16
N ARG A 241 11.49 5.79 -3.45
CA ARG A 241 11.60 6.83 -2.42
C ARG A 241 10.44 6.81 -1.44
N SER A 242 9.22 6.63 -1.93
CA SER A 242 8.01 6.69 -1.08
C SER A 242 7.87 5.43 -0.24
N TYR A 243 8.10 4.26 -0.83
CA TYR A 243 7.77 2.96 -0.22
C TYR A 243 9.00 2.20 0.26
N SER A 244 10.22 2.68 -0.01
CA SER A 244 11.47 1.98 0.33
C SER A 244 11.47 0.51 -0.14
N ALA A 245 10.94 0.29 -1.35
CA ALA A 245 10.83 -1.02 -2.01
C ALA A 245 11.15 -0.85 -3.50
N VAL A 246 11.45 -1.95 -4.18
CA VAL A 246 11.71 -2.01 -5.62
C VAL A 246 10.48 -2.61 -6.31
N PRO A 247 9.43 -1.83 -6.60
CA PRO A 247 8.26 -2.33 -7.34
C PRO A 247 8.62 -2.51 -8.82
N GLN A 248 8.02 -3.51 -9.47
CA GLN A 248 8.23 -3.82 -10.88
C GLN A 248 6.94 -3.64 -11.68
N ASN A 249 7.03 -2.90 -12.79
CA ASN A 249 5.91 -2.68 -13.70
C ASN A 249 5.65 -3.94 -14.53
N THR A 250 4.72 -4.76 -14.06
CA THR A 250 4.41 -6.10 -14.56
C THR A 250 2.95 -6.21 -14.98
N ASP A 251 2.56 -7.34 -15.57
CA ASP A 251 1.16 -7.55 -15.95
C ASP A 251 0.21 -7.57 -14.74
N TYR A 252 0.72 -7.86 -13.54
CA TYR A 252 0.00 -7.87 -12.25
C TYR A 252 0.26 -6.60 -11.43
N HIS A 253 0.46 -5.46 -12.11
CA HIS A 253 0.78 -4.16 -11.52
C HIS A 253 -0.17 -3.71 -10.39
N ALA A 254 -1.46 -4.05 -10.45
CA ALA A 254 -2.42 -3.73 -9.38
C ALA A 254 -2.06 -4.46 -8.07
N GLU A 255 -1.79 -5.76 -8.14
CA GLU A 255 -1.33 -6.56 -6.99
C GLU A 255 0.07 -6.17 -6.53
N MET A 256 0.98 -5.85 -7.46
CA MET A 256 2.29 -5.29 -7.12
C MET A 256 2.15 -4.07 -6.23
N GLY A 257 1.17 -3.19 -6.54
CA GLY A 257 0.88 -2.03 -5.73
C GLY A 257 0.34 -2.37 -4.34
N VAL A 258 -0.61 -3.31 -4.24
CA VAL A 258 -1.13 -3.82 -2.96
C VAL A 258 0.02 -4.32 -2.08
N ARG A 259 0.84 -5.23 -2.60
CA ARG A 259 1.90 -5.88 -1.82
C ARG A 259 3.04 -4.92 -1.47
N THR A 260 3.31 -3.93 -2.32
CA THR A 260 4.28 -2.86 -2.03
C THR A 260 3.78 -1.95 -0.91
N LEU A 261 2.50 -1.56 -0.93
CA LEU A 261 1.89 -0.73 0.11
C LEU A 261 1.92 -1.46 1.47
N LEU A 262 1.41 -2.69 1.52
CA LEU A 262 1.39 -3.51 2.74
C LEU A 262 2.79 -3.70 3.32
N SER A 263 3.78 -4.01 2.48
CA SER A 263 5.19 -4.10 2.90
C SER A 263 5.71 -2.80 3.53
N ALA A 264 5.41 -1.66 2.92
CA ALA A 264 5.86 -0.36 3.43
C ALA A 264 5.19 0.00 4.76
N LEU A 265 3.90 -0.30 4.91
CA LEU A 265 3.14 -0.08 6.14
C LEU A 265 3.61 -1.02 7.26
N ALA A 266 3.81 -2.32 6.98
CA ALA A 266 4.34 -3.27 7.97
C ALA A 266 5.72 -2.84 8.50
N ARG A 267 6.63 -2.41 7.62
CA ARG A 267 7.95 -1.89 8.03
C ARG A 267 7.88 -0.55 8.76
N SER A 268 6.83 0.23 8.53
CA SER A 268 6.57 1.47 9.27
C SER A 268 6.08 1.18 10.69
N ALA A 269 5.07 0.32 10.81
CA ALA A 269 4.52 -0.13 12.09
C ALA A 269 5.55 -0.83 12.99
N ALA A 270 6.39 -1.69 12.41
CA ALA A 270 7.39 -2.46 13.16
C ALA A 270 8.42 -1.58 13.89
N ARG A 271 8.65 -0.33 13.44
CA ARG A 271 9.53 0.63 14.15
C ARG A 271 8.98 1.06 15.52
N PHE A 272 7.71 0.78 15.78
CA PHE A 272 7.00 1.13 17.01
C PHE A 272 6.56 -0.11 17.80
N ASP A 273 7.15 -1.28 17.53
CA ASP A 273 6.76 -2.58 18.12
C ASP A 273 5.28 -2.93 17.90
N VAL A 274 4.76 -2.58 16.71
CA VAL A 274 3.38 -2.85 16.29
C VAL A 274 3.38 -3.84 15.12
N GLY A 275 2.72 -4.99 15.33
CA GLY A 275 2.35 -5.91 14.27
C GLY A 275 1.13 -5.40 13.50
N VAL A 276 1.09 -5.69 12.20
CA VAL A 276 -0.05 -5.39 11.33
C VAL A 276 -0.56 -6.67 10.68
N ASP A 277 -1.87 -6.85 10.70
CA ASP A 277 -2.57 -7.93 10.02
C ASP A 277 -3.60 -7.32 9.06
N PRO A 278 -3.42 -7.45 7.73
CA PRO A 278 -4.40 -6.97 6.75
C PRO A 278 -5.66 -7.84 6.78
N ILE A 279 -6.74 -7.31 7.36
CA ILE A 279 -8.02 -8.00 7.49
C ILE A 279 -8.92 -7.82 6.28
N PHE A 280 -8.73 -6.74 5.52
CA PHE A 280 -9.44 -6.50 4.26
C PHE A 280 -8.61 -5.57 3.38
N THR A 281 -8.22 -6.02 2.20
CA THR A 281 -7.44 -5.23 1.23
C THR A 281 -7.97 -5.43 -0.17
N HIS A 282 -8.08 -4.35 -0.93
CA HIS A 282 -8.50 -4.40 -2.33
C HIS A 282 -7.83 -3.31 -3.17
N ALA A 283 -7.60 -3.63 -4.44
CA ALA A 283 -7.30 -2.64 -5.47
C ALA A 283 -8.55 -2.44 -6.32
N THR A 284 -9.07 -1.21 -6.38
CA THR A 284 -10.29 -0.91 -7.14
C THR A 284 -10.10 0.38 -7.92
N SER A 285 -10.35 0.31 -9.23
CA SER A 285 -10.17 1.42 -10.17
C SER A 285 -8.76 2.05 -10.12
N HIS A 286 -8.58 3.13 -9.36
CA HIS A 286 -7.34 3.92 -9.33
C HIS A 286 -6.78 4.10 -7.92
N TYR A 287 -7.17 3.24 -6.97
CA TYR A 287 -6.64 3.26 -5.61
C TYR A 287 -6.44 1.85 -5.06
N VAL A 288 -5.59 1.77 -4.04
CA VAL A 288 -5.46 0.61 -3.15
C VAL A 288 -6.02 1.01 -1.79
N ARG A 289 -6.84 0.15 -1.19
CA ARG A 289 -7.40 0.33 0.15
C ARG A 289 -7.07 -0.87 1.01
N THR A 290 -6.59 -0.64 2.22
CA THR A 290 -6.27 -1.68 3.21
C THR A 290 -6.78 -1.29 4.58
N TYR A 291 -7.25 -2.28 5.34
CA TYR A 291 -7.63 -2.18 6.74
C TYR A 291 -6.67 -3.08 7.53
N LEU A 292 -5.84 -2.48 8.38
CA LEU A 292 -4.77 -3.14 9.13
C LEU A 292 -5.14 -3.21 10.61
N GLU A 293 -5.49 -4.40 11.08
CA GLU A 293 -5.65 -4.64 12.52
C GLU A 293 -4.27 -4.64 13.17
N LEU A 294 -4.17 -4.04 14.37
CA LEU A 294 -2.92 -3.84 15.07
C LEU A 294 -2.78 -4.77 16.27
N ASP A 295 -1.61 -5.40 16.42
CA ASP A 295 -1.18 -6.02 17.68
C ASP A 295 0.06 -5.30 18.22
N ARG A 296 -0.11 -4.61 19.35
CA ARG A 296 0.95 -3.77 19.96
C ARG A 296 1.93 -4.60 20.79
N LYS A 297 2.54 -5.60 20.15
CA LYS A 297 3.60 -6.45 20.70
C LYS A 297 4.77 -6.53 19.73
N ALA A 298 5.99 -6.44 20.25
CA ALA A 298 7.21 -6.64 19.47
C ALA A 298 7.21 -7.98 18.70
N SER A 299 6.73 -9.06 19.32
CA SER A 299 6.62 -10.37 18.66
C SER A 299 5.64 -10.38 17.47
N ALA A 300 4.61 -9.55 17.51
CA ALA A 300 3.68 -9.40 16.39
C ALA A 300 4.29 -8.56 15.27
N ALA A 301 5.09 -7.54 15.61
CA ALA A 301 5.91 -6.81 14.64
C ALA A 301 6.91 -7.73 13.93
N ASP A 302 7.60 -8.59 14.67
CA ASP A 302 8.52 -9.59 14.12
C ASP A 302 7.78 -10.53 13.15
N ALA A 303 6.62 -11.07 13.56
CA ALA A 303 5.79 -11.94 12.71
C ALA A 303 5.31 -11.23 11.43
N ALA A 304 4.94 -9.95 11.49
CA ALA A 304 4.58 -9.18 10.32
C ALA A 304 5.77 -8.98 9.35
N LEU A 305 6.99 -8.85 9.86
CA LEU A 305 8.19 -8.75 9.03
C LEU A 305 8.58 -10.09 8.38
N GLU A 306 8.29 -11.23 9.01
CA GLU A 306 8.48 -12.57 8.45
C GLU A 306 7.57 -12.87 7.25
N ARG A 307 6.49 -12.10 7.09
CA ARG A 307 5.58 -12.15 5.93
C ARG A 307 6.09 -11.37 4.72
N LEU A 308 7.20 -10.66 4.87
CA LEU A 308 7.82 -9.92 3.78
C LEU A 308 8.77 -10.81 2.98
N GLY A 309 8.97 -10.44 1.73
CA GLY A 309 9.96 -11.09 0.88
C GLY A 309 10.03 -10.47 -0.49
N TYR A 310 10.51 -11.23 -1.45
CA TYR A 310 10.79 -10.77 -2.80
C TYR A 310 10.14 -11.71 -3.81
N LEU A 311 9.85 -11.17 -4.99
CA LEU A 311 9.31 -11.92 -6.11
C LEU A 311 10.26 -11.79 -7.30
N SER A 312 10.73 -12.93 -7.80
CA SER A 312 11.48 -13.03 -9.05
C SER A 312 10.53 -13.35 -10.20
N HIS A 313 10.60 -12.59 -11.28
CA HIS A 313 9.72 -12.69 -12.44
C HIS A 313 10.54 -12.80 -13.72
N CYS A 314 10.31 -13.86 -14.49
CA CYS A 314 10.90 -14.01 -15.83
C CYS A 314 10.03 -13.30 -16.87
N GLU A 315 10.59 -12.29 -17.54
CA GLU A 315 9.88 -11.56 -18.59
C GLU A 315 9.62 -12.39 -19.85
N ASP A 316 10.37 -13.48 -20.06
CA ASP A 316 10.29 -14.29 -21.28
C ASP A 316 9.18 -15.34 -21.24
N CYS A 317 8.97 -15.97 -20.09
CA CYS A 317 8.01 -17.07 -19.96
C CYS A 317 6.98 -16.87 -18.83
N LEU A 318 7.01 -15.72 -18.16
CA LEU A 318 6.11 -15.37 -17.06
C LEU A 318 6.22 -16.28 -15.84
N TYR A 319 7.30 -17.07 -15.73
CA TYR A 319 7.65 -17.81 -14.52
C TYR A 319 7.84 -16.85 -13.34
N ARG A 320 7.41 -17.30 -12.16
CA ARG A 320 7.49 -16.54 -10.92
C ARG A 320 7.85 -17.46 -9.77
N GLU A 321 8.61 -16.93 -8.83
CA GLU A 321 8.84 -17.54 -7.53
C GLU A 321 9.05 -16.46 -6.48
N THR A 322 8.86 -16.82 -5.22
CA THR A 322 9.04 -15.93 -4.08
C THR A 322 10.05 -16.46 -3.10
N ASP A 323 10.74 -15.53 -2.44
CA ASP A 323 11.69 -15.82 -1.36
C ASP A 323 11.38 -14.91 -0.17
N ARG A 324 11.27 -15.49 1.03
CA ARG A 324 10.86 -14.79 2.26
C ARG A 324 12.08 -14.24 2.98
N GLY A 325 11.90 -13.08 3.61
CA GLY A 325 12.93 -12.41 4.39
C GLY A 325 13.32 -11.03 3.84
N LEU A 326 14.12 -10.31 4.61
CA LEU A 326 14.54 -8.93 4.30
C LEU A 326 15.73 -8.86 3.33
N ILE A 327 16.43 -9.97 3.14
CA ILE A 327 17.59 -10.11 2.25
C ILE A 327 17.40 -11.44 1.53
N VAL A 328 17.45 -11.40 0.20
CA VAL A 328 17.31 -12.59 -0.66
C VAL A 328 18.42 -12.62 -1.68
N ASP A 329 18.70 -13.83 -2.20
CA ASP A 329 19.59 -14.05 -3.33
C ASP A 329 18.74 -14.12 -4.61
N PRO A 330 18.72 -13.08 -5.46
CA PRO A 330 17.83 -13.09 -6.61
C PRO A 330 18.28 -14.09 -7.68
N LEU A 331 17.31 -14.65 -8.40
CA LEU A 331 17.58 -15.53 -9.53
C LEU A 331 18.46 -14.86 -10.61
N GLU A 332 19.57 -15.52 -10.98
CA GLU A 332 20.42 -15.11 -12.10
C GLU A 332 19.83 -15.49 -13.47
N SER A 333 19.04 -16.57 -13.52
CA SER A 333 18.38 -17.08 -14.73
C SER A 333 17.09 -17.79 -14.39
N CYS A 334 16.14 -17.80 -15.32
CA CYS A 334 14.85 -18.46 -15.15
C CYS A 334 15.03 -19.99 -15.09
N PRO A 335 14.56 -20.67 -14.02
CA PRO A 335 14.66 -22.12 -13.92
C PRO A 335 13.75 -22.86 -14.92
N HIS A 336 12.72 -22.19 -15.45
CA HIS A 336 11.77 -22.78 -16.40
C HIS A 336 12.24 -22.71 -17.85
N CYS A 337 12.67 -21.54 -18.34
CA CYS A 337 13.06 -21.35 -19.75
C CYS A 337 14.56 -21.09 -19.97
N GLY A 338 15.36 -20.92 -18.92
CA GLY A 338 16.78 -20.55 -19.00
C GLY A 338 17.05 -19.10 -19.41
N GLY A 339 16.01 -18.26 -19.56
CA GLY A 339 16.16 -16.84 -19.90
C GLY A 339 16.83 -16.02 -18.80
N GLU A 340 17.63 -15.03 -19.18
CA GLU A 340 18.38 -14.15 -18.25
C GLU A 340 17.59 -12.88 -17.86
N ARG A 341 16.40 -12.69 -18.42
CA ARG A 341 15.55 -11.51 -18.17
C ARG A 341 14.70 -11.69 -16.92
N ILE A 342 15.37 -11.62 -15.76
CA ILE A 342 14.73 -11.69 -14.45
C ILE A 342 14.55 -10.29 -13.87
N LEU A 343 13.30 -9.95 -13.56
CA LEU A 343 12.95 -8.82 -12.70
C LEU A 343 12.84 -9.31 -11.26
N VAL A 344 13.26 -8.48 -10.32
CA VAL A 344 13.18 -8.77 -8.88
C VAL A 344 12.43 -7.63 -8.23
N ALA A 345 11.32 -7.94 -7.57
CA ALA A 345 10.50 -7.00 -6.85
C ALA A 345 10.62 -7.21 -5.33
N GLY A 346 10.75 -6.13 -4.56
CA GLY A 346 10.61 -6.21 -3.11
C GLY A 346 11.37 -5.18 -2.27
N PRO A 347 11.22 -5.22 -0.94
CA PRO A 347 10.40 -6.19 -0.23
C PRO A 347 8.90 -5.98 -0.47
N LEU A 348 8.16 -7.07 -0.64
CA LEU A 348 6.71 -7.17 -0.85
C LEU A 348 6.08 -7.91 0.32
N TRP A 349 4.79 -7.65 0.59
CA TRP A 349 3.98 -8.54 1.42
C TRP A 349 3.64 -9.80 0.63
N LEU A 350 4.05 -10.98 1.11
CA LEU A 350 3.88 -12.25 0.40
C LEU A 350 2.72 -13.09 0.91
N ASP A 351 2.10 -12.69 2.01
CA ASP A 351 1.02 -13.45 2.66
C ASP A 351 -0.37 -12.99 2.20
N ALA A 352 -1.40 -13.59 2.82
CA ALA A 352 -2.78 -13.18 2.72
C ALA A 352 -2.96 -11.68 3.03
N TYR A 353 -3.87 -11.02 2.32
CA TYR A 353 -4.21 -9.60 2.55
C TYR A 353 -5.69 -9.38 2.89
N CYS A 354 -6.42 -10.46 3.11
CA CYS A 354 -7.78 -10.48 3.58
C CYS A 354 -7.94 -11.59 4.62
N ASP A 355 -8.70 -11.31 5.67
CA ASP A 355 -9.29 -12.32 6.54
C ASP A 355 -10.64 -12.71 5.91
N ARG A 356 -10.74 -13.95 5.41
CA ARG A 356 -11.91 -14.40 4.63
C ARG A 356 -13.21 -14.39 5.44
N GLU A 357 -13.13 -14.71 6.73
CA GLU A 357 -14.30 -14.67 7.62
C GLU A 357 -14.72 -13.22 7.85
N PHE A 358 -13.76 -12.32 8.07
CA PHE A 358 -14.04 -10.90 8.22
C PHE A 358 -14.63 -10.28 6.95
N VAL A 359 -14.10 -10.58 5.76
CA VAL A 359 -14.64 -10.09 4.48
C VAL A 359 -16.06 -10.61 4.24
N ALA A 360 -16.35 -11.87 4.59
CA ALA A 360 -17.72 -12.41 4.53
C ALA A 360 -18.67 -11.64 5.45
N SER A 361 -18.26 -11.32 6.67
CA SER A 361 -19.07 -10.48 7.57
C SER A 361 -19.25 -9.07 7.03
N VAL A 362 -18.24 -8.46 6.40
CA VAL A 362 -18.38 -7.15 5.72
C VAL A 362 -19.40 -7.23 4.58
N ARG A 363 -19.40 -8.31 3.79
CA ARG A 363 -20.38 -8.55 2.73
C ARG A 363 -21.81 -8.62 3.27
N GLU A 364 -22.00 -9.30 4.39
CA GLU A 364 -23.31 -9.49 5.03
C GLU A 364 -23.82 -8.21 5.70
N THR A 365 -22.92 -7.43 6.31
CA THR A 365 -23.24 -6.16 6.99
C THR A 365 -23.41 -4.99 6.03
N MET A 366 -23.07 -5.16 4.75
CA MET A 366 -23.25 -4.14 3.72
C MET A 366 -24.71 -3.69 3.65
N PRO A 367 -25.00 -2.38 3.84
CA PRO A 367 -26.38 -1.89 3.83
C PRO A 367 -27.00 -1.89 2.44
N ASP A 368 -28.26 -2.32 2.32
CA ASP A 368 -28.98 -2.36 1.03
C ASP A 368 -29.28 -0.97 0.46
N GLU A 369 -29.36 0.04 1.32
CA GLU A 369 -29.61 1.43 0.94
C GLU A 369 -28.40 2.13 0.31
N PHE A 370 -27.20 1.54 0.41
CA PHE A 370 -26.00 2.12 -0.18
C PHE A 370 -26.01 1.92 -1.70
N ALA A 371 -25.69 2.98 -2.46
CA ALA A 371 -25.78 2.94 -3.91
C ALA A 371 -24.80 1.92 -4.53
N THR A 372 -23.70 1.61 -3.84
CA THR A 372 -22.69 0.64 -4.32
C THR A 372 -22.83 -0.76 -3.70
N ALA A 373 -23.90 -1.04 -2.96
CA ALA A 373 -24.07 -2.29 -2.20
C ALA A 373 -23.88 -3.56 -3.05
N GLU A 374 -24.43 -3.58 -4.28
CA GLU A 374 -24.27 -4.72 -5.20
C GLU A 374 -22.79 -4.94 -5.57
N SER A 375 -22.13 -3.90 -6.09
CA SER A 375 -20.70 -3.95 -6.45
C SER A 375 -19.79 -4.26 -5.26
N ALA A 376 -20.12 -3.75 -4.07
CA ALA A 376 -19.38 -4.02 -2.85
C ALA A 376 -19.49 -5.50 -2.45
N ARG A 377 -20.68 -6.10 -2.56
CA ARG A 377 -20.89 -7.52 -2.28
C ARG A 377 -20.22 -8.43 -3.31
N GLU A 378 -20.23 -8.06 -4.58
CA GLU A 378 -19.51 -8.78 -5.64
C GLU A 378 -17.99 -8.77 -5.40
N LEU A 379 -17.43 -7.62 -5.00
CA LEU A 379 -16.02 -7.50 -4.64
C LEU A 379 -15.68 -8.38 -3.44
N CYS A 380 -16.48 -8.30 -2.36
CA CYS A 380 -16.25 -9.12 -1.16
C CYS A 380 -16.36 -10.61 -1.48
N ALA A 381 -17.36 -11.04 -2.26
CA ALA A 381 -17.52 -12.43 -2.67
C ALA A 381 -16.33 -12.93 -3.51
N THR A 382 -15.76 -12.07 -4.36
CA THR A 382 -14.55 -12.40 -5.11
C THR A 382 -13.37 -12.59 -4.17
N LEU A 383 -13.17 -11.68 -3.22
CA LEU A 383 -12.07 -11.73 -2.25
C LEU A 383 -12.19 -12.89 -1.25
N GLU A 384 -13.40 -13.30 -0.86
CA GLU A 384 -13.66 -14.49 -0.03
C GLU A 384 -13.12 -15.78 -0.68
N GLY A 385 -13.26 -15.88 -2.00
CA GLY A 385 -12.83 -17.04 -2.79
C GLY A 385 -11.43 -16.91 -3.40
N GLU A 386 -10.78 -15.75 -3.27
CA GLU A 386 -9.49 -15.47 -3.87
C GLU A 386 -8.36 -16.15 -3.11
N LEU A 387 -7.47 -16.85 -3.81
CA LEU A 387 -6.32 -17.51 -3.19
C LEU A 387 -5.29 -16.50 -2.66
N ASP A 388 -4.56 -16.92 -1.64
CA ASP A 388 -3.55 -16.10 -0.97
C ASP A 388 -2.17 -16.17 -1.65
N GLU A 389 -2.16 -16.43 -2.96
CA GLU A 389 -0.93 -16.53 -3.75
C GLU A 389 -0.29 -15.16 -4.00
N PRO A 390 1.06 -15.05 -3.96
CA PRO A 390 1.81 -13.79 -3.95
C PRO A 390 1.83 -13.04 -5.28
N SER A 391 1.10 -13.52 -6.29
CA SER A 391 0.78 -12.79 -7.51
C SER A 391 -0.32 -13.50 -8.32
N HIS A 392 -1.14 -12.74 -9.04
CA HIS A 392 -2.09 -13.27 -10.02
C HIS A 392 -1.47 -13.40 -11.42
N TYR A 393 -1.98 -14.35 -12.19
CA TYR A 393 -1.76 -14.48 -13.61
C TYR A 393 -2.88 -13.81 -14.40
N ASP A 394 -2.59 -13.46 -15.66
CA ASP A 394 -3.60 -13.07 -16.64
C ASP A 394 -3.63 -14.14 -17.74
N GLN A 395 -4.79 -14.76 -17.93
CA GLN A 395 -5.00 -15.85 -18.88
C GLN A 395 -4.67 -15.43 -20.32
N HIS A 396 -5.10 -14.23 -20.73
CA HIS A 396 -4.84 -13.73 -22.08
C HIS A 396 -3.34 -13.49 -22.31
N LYS A 397 -2.60 -13.04 -21.30
CA LYS A 397 -1.15 -12.88 -21.37
C LYS A 397 -0.43 -14.21 -21.50
N LEU A 398 -0.83 -15.21 -20.72
CA LEU A 398 -0.31 -16.57 -20.81
C LEU A 398 -0.57 -17.18 -22.20
N CYS A 399 -1.83 -17.18 -22.66
CA CYS A 399 -2.22 -17.75 -23.94
C CYS A 399 -1.50 -17.06 -25.12
N LYS A 400 -1.41 -15.72 -25.08
CA LYS A 400 -0.63 -14.95 -26.06
C LYS A 400 0.84 -15.36 -26.07
N ASN A 401 1.45 -15.60 -24.90
CA ASN A 401 2.83 -16.04 -24.79
C ASN A 401 3.04 -17.45 -25.36
N TRP A 402 2.05 -18.33 -25.23
CA TRP A 402 2.09 -19.69 -25.78
C TRP A 402 1.69 -19.79 -27.26
N GLY A 403 1.12 -18.72 -27.83
CA GLY A 403 0.59 -18.72 -29.19
C GLY A 403 -0.73 -19.47 -29.33
N LEU A 404 -1.50 -19.57 -28.24
CA LEU A 404 -2.79 -20.26 -28.15
C LEU A 404 -3.94 -19.26 -27.98
N PRO A 405 -5.18 -19.59 -28.39
CA PRO A 405 -6.33 -18.77 -28.03
C PRO A 405 -6.66 -18.91 -26.54
N ALA A 406 -7.56 -18.07 -26.02
CA ALA A 406 -8.08 -18.18 -24.67
C ALA A 406 -9.54 -18.67 -24.71
N ASN A 407 -9.86 -19.69 -23.91
CA ASN A 407 -11.22 -20.15 -23.65
C ASN A 407 -11.87 -19.34 -22.52
N ALA A 408 -13.09 -19.71 -22.12
CA ALA A 408 -13.75 -19.05 -20.99
C ALA A 408 -12.95 -19.25 -19.70
N MET A 409 -12.88 -18.22 -18.85
CA MET A 409 -12.14 -18.27 -17.58
C MET A 409 -12.62 -19.44 -16.70
N ASP A 410 -13.93 -19.68 -16.61
CA ASP A 410 -14.46 -20.76 -15.79
C ASP A 410 -13.98 -22.15 -16.25
N ASP A 411 -13.88 -22.36 -17.56
CA ASP A 411 -13.35 -23.60 -18.14
C ASP A 411 -11.85 -23.74 -17.82
N PHE A 412 -11.08 -22.65 -18.00
CA PHE A 412 -9.65 -22.61 -17.70
C PHE A 412 -9.35 -22.94 -16.23
N LEU A 413 -10.14 -22.39 -15.29
CA LEU A 413 -10.01 -22.69 -13.87
C LEU A 413 -10.49 -24.12 -13.54
N ALA A 414 -11.50 -24.63 -14.25
CA ALA A 414 -11.96 -26.01 -14.08
C ALA A 414 -10.87 -27.01 -14.50
N ASP A 415 -10.14 -26.73 -15.58
CA ASP A 415 -9.03 -27.57 -16.05
C ASP A 415 -7.87 -27.61 -15.03
N LEU A 416 -7.49 -26.46 -14.46
CA LEU A 416 -6.49 -26.40 -13.38
C LEU A 416 -6.90 -27.24 -12.17
N ARG A 417 -8.16 -27.10 -11.74
CA ARG A 417 -8.70 -27.87 -10.60
C ARG A 417 -8.78 -29.37 -10.91
N ALA A 418 -9.13 -29.74 -12.15
CA ALA A 418 -9.17 -31.13 -12.59
C ALA A 418 -7.76 -31.76 -12.63
N ALA A 419 -6.73 -30.95 -12.89
CA ALA A 419 -5.32 -31.33 -12.79
C ALA A 419 -4.79 -31.41 -11.35
N GLY A 420 -5.58 -30.99 -10.36
CA GLY A 420 -5.27 -31.10 -8.93
C GLY A 420 -4.69 -29.84 -8.28
N TYR A 421 -4.66 -28.71 -8.99
CA TYR A 421 -4.20 -27.43 -8.48
C TYR A 421 -5.33 -26.61 -7.87
N GLU A 422 -5.02 -25.77 -6.89
CA GLU A 422 -5.96 -24.75 -6.43
C GLU A 422 -6.01 -23.63 -7.47
N ALA A 423 -7.22 -23.13 -7.75
CA ALA A 423 -7.38 -22.00 -8.67
C ALA A 423 -8.59 -21.15 -8.28
N SER A 424 -8.45 -19.83 -8.35
CA SER A 424 -9.53 -18.86 -8.12
C SER A 424 -9.47 -17.72 -9.13
N PRO A 425 -10.59 -17.04 -9.43
CA PRO A 425 -10.54 -15.69 -9.97
C PRO A 425 -9.74 -14.75 -9.07
N ALA A 426 -9.27 -13.63 -9.63
CA ALA A 426 -8.70 -12.53 -8.86
C ALA A 426 -9.46 -11.23 -9.14
N HIS A 427 -9.66 -10.41 -8.11
CA HIS A 427 -10.46 -9.17 -8.17
C HIS A 427 -9.89 -8.09 -9.10
N TYR A 428 -8.67 -8.27 -9.62
CA TYR A 428 -7.99 -7.30 -10.49
C TYR A 428 -8.60 -7.21 -11.90
N GLY A 429 -9.31 -8.24 -12.35
CA GLY A 429 -9.98 -8.23 -13.65
C GLY A 429 -10.53 -9.60 -14.08
N GLY A 430 -11.46 -9.59 -15.04
CA GLY A 430 -12.16 -10.81 -15.49
C GLY A 430 -11.28 -11.85 -16.21
N THR A 431 -10.04 -11.50 -16.56
CA THR A 431 -9.05 -12.42 -17.16
C THR A 431 -7.94 -12.79 -16.18
N THR A 432 -8.06 -12.38 -14.92
CA THR A 432 -7.02 -12.59 -13.89
C THR A 432 -7.43 -13.70 -12.92
N PHE A 433 -6.44 -14.49 -12.50
CA PHE A 433 -6.64 -15.63 -11.62
C PHE A 433 -5.41 -15.91 -10.78
N LYS A 434 -5.59 -16.68 -9.71
CA LYS A 434 -4.51 -17.18 -8.86
C LYS A 434 -4.53 -18.70 -8.82
N THR A 435 -3.36 -19.30 -8.61
CA THR A 435 -3.16 -20.74 -8.52
C THR A 435 -1.82 -21.04 -7.86
N ASP A 436 -1.73 -22.19 -7.20
CA ASP A 436 -0.49 -22.74 -6.64
C ASP A 436 0.39 -23.44 -7.71
N ALA A 437 -0.10 -23.54 -8.95
CA ALA A 437 0.63 -24.09 -10.08
C ALA A 437 1.70 -23.12 -10.63
N SER A 438 2.87 -23.65 -10.97
CA SER A 438 3.88 -22.92 -11.75
C SER A 438 3.42 -22.70 -13.20
N VAL A 439 4.02 -21.73 -13.90
CA VAL A 439 3.62 -21.41 -15.30
C VAL A 439 3.68 -22.61 -16.25
N GLY A 440 4.61 -23.54 -16.02
CA GLY A 440 4.72 -24.77 -16.81
C GLY A 440 3.58 -25.74 -16.52
N GLU A 441 3.19 -25.86 -15.25
CA GLU A 441 2.06 -26.69 -14.79
C GLU A 441 0.72 -26.12 -15.26
N ILE A 442 0.55 -24.79 -15.22
CA ILE A 442 -0.64 -24.12 -15.77
C ILE A 442 -0.82 -24.46 -17.24
N ARG A 443 0.25 -24.35 -18.04
CA ARG A 443 0.21 -24.71 -19.46
C ARG A 443 -0.15 -26.19 -19.64
N ALA A 444 0.53 -27.08 -18.95
CA ALA A 444 0.31 -28.53 -19.07
C ALA A 444 -1.14 -28.93 -18.71
N ALA A 445 -1.76 -28.25 -17.75
CA ALA A 445 -3.13 -28.52 -17.34
C ALA A 445 -4.19 -28.01 -18.33
N THR A 446 -3.88 -26.97 -19.12
CA THR A 446 -4.90 -26.22 -19.90
C THR A 446 -4.71 -26.29 -21.41
N GLU A 447 -3.50 -26.58 -21.91
CA GLU A 447 -3.16 -26.51 -23.34
C GLU A 447 -4.08 -27.35 -24.24
N ASP A 448 -4.46 -28.57 -23.82
CA ASP A 448 -5.30 -29.46 -24.62
C ASP A 448 -6.71 -28.89 -24.87
N ALA A 449 -7.24 -28.11 -23.93
CA ALA A 449 -8.56 -27.48 -24.04
C ALA A 449 -8.54 -26.16 -24.83
N LEU A 450 -7.35 -25.61 -25.12
CA LEU A 450 -7.15 -24.36 -25.84
C LEU A 450 -6.96 -24.54 -27.36
N VAL A 451 -6.76 -25.76 -27.85
CA VAL A 451 -6.42 -26.04 -29.28
C VAL A 451 -7.63 -26.13 -30.18
#